data_AF-A0A1H8PPJ1-F1
#
_entry.id   AF-A0A1H8PPJ1-F1
#
_cell.length_a   1.000
_cell.length_b   1.000
_cell.length_c   1.000
_cell.angle_alpha   90.00
_cell.angle_beta   90.00
_cell.angle_gamma   90.00
#
_symmetry.space_group_name_H-M   'P 1'
#
loop_
_entity.id
_entity.type
_entity.pdbx_description
1 polymer ?
#
loop_
_entity_poly.entity_id
_entity_poly.type
_entity_poly.pdbx_seq_one_letter_code
_entity_poly.pdbx_strand_id
1 'polypeptide(L)' 'MTDIPDTPRAAPAGAPEAAGDEEAFHIPDEIAAALIEFAAVEQLSRGDAICLILREYLRAKGYLKGMPAA' A
#
# COMPACT_ATOMS: atom_id res chain seq x y z
N MET A 1 19.72 26.54 -46.38
CA MET A 1 19.97 27.22 -45.09
C MET A 1 18.63 27.38 -44.41
N THR A 2 18.28 26.76 -43.30
CA THR A 2 18.79 25.63 -42.53
C THR A 2 17.54 25.13 -41.80
N ASP A 3 17.26 23.85 -41.98
CA ASP A 3 16.22 23.09 -41.29
C ASP A 3 16.58 23.06 -39.79
N ILE A 4 15.68 23.56 -38.93
CA ILE A 4 15.82 23.39 -37.47
C ILE A 4 14.78 22.35 -37.08
N PRO A 5 15.18 21.12 -36.70
CA PRO A 5 14.22 20.14 -36.23
C PRO A 5 13.68 20.57 -34.87
N ASP A 6 12.36 20.76 -34.80
CA ASP A 6 11.60 20.85 -33.56
C ASP A 6 11.83 19.56 -32.79
N THR A 7 12.81 19.60 -31.89
CA THR A 7 13.18 18.48 -31.05
C THR A 7 12.06 18.30 -30.05
N PRO A 8 11.32 17.16 -30.04
CA PRO A 8 10.28 16.97 -29.07
C PRO A 8 10.94 16.97 -27.69
N ARG A 9 10.53 17.94 -26.87
CA ARG A 9 10.97 18.11 -25.49
C ARG A 9 10.83 16.76 -24.78
N ALA A 10 11.97 16.12 -24.54
CA ALA A 10 12.07 14.89 -23.78
C ALA A 10 11.25 15.06 -22.49
N ALA A 11 10.27 14.19 -22.30
CA ALA A 11 9.56 14.07 -21.03
C ALA A 11 10.59 13.90 -19.91
N PRO A 12 10.45 14.57 -18.75
CA PRO A 12 11.35 14.32 -17.65
C PRO A 12 11.23 12.85 -17.25
N ALA A 13 12.29 12.09 -17.53
CA ALA A 13 12.56 10.78 -16.97
C ALA A 13 12.55 10.93 -15.45
N GLY A 14 11.52 10.38 -14.80
CA GLY A 14 11.35 10.56 -13.36
C GLY A 14 9.95 10.29 -12.83
N ALA A 15 9.04 9.68 -13.61
CA ALA A 15 7.99 8.90 -12.97
C ALA A 15 8.71 7.70 -12.32
N PRO A 16 8.63 7.51 -10.98
CA PRO A 16 9.01 6.21 -10.44
C PRO A 16 8.10 5.22 -11.16
N GLU A 17 8.72 4.37 -11.97
CA GLU A 17 8.05 3.21 -12.54
C GLU A 17 7.32 2.56 -11.37
N ALA A 18 6.00 2.45 -11.52
CA ALA A 18 5.14 1.82 -10.55
C ALA A 18 5.89 0.60 -10.03
N ALA A 19 6.23 0.62 -8.74
CA ALA A 19 6.66 -0.58 -8.02
C ALA A 19 5.74 -1.68 -8.53
N GLY A 20 6.35 -2.72 -9.12
CA GLY A 20 5.75 -3.54 -10.16
C GLY A 20 4.37 -4.07 -9.80
N ASP A 21 3.68 -4.63 -10.79
CA ASP A 21 2.51 -5.51 -10.66
C ASP A 21 2.77 -6.61 -9.59
N GLU A 22 2.82 -6.23 -8.32
CA GLU A 22 2.77 -7.05 -7.16
C GLU A 22 1.28 -7.28 -7.03
N GLU A 23 0.86 -8.48 -7.44
CA GLU A 23 -0.53 -8.91 -7.51
C GLU A 23 -1.24 -8.46 -6.22
N ALA A 24 -1.97 -7.33 -6.33
CA ALA A 24 -2.50 -6.66 -5.15
C ALA A 24 -3.39 -7.65 -4.42
N PHE A 25 -3.07 -7.96 -3.17
CA PHE A 25 -3.78 -8.98 -2.41
C PHE A 25 -5.28 -8.69 -2.46
N HIS A 26 -6.03 -9.59 -3.11
CA HIS A 26 -7.46 -9.41 -3.28
C HIS A 26 -8.17 -9.73 -1.96
N ILE A 27 -8.72 -8.70 -1.33
CA ILE A 27 -9.53 -8.83 -0.12
C ILE A 27 -10.98 -9.05 -0.54
N PRO A 28 -11.66 -10.11 -0.07
CA PRO A 28 -13.09 -10.30 -0.34
C PRO A 28 -13.92 -9.08 0.08
N ASP A 29 -14.99 -8.77 -0.66
CA ASP A 29 -15.77 -7.54 -0.48
C ASP A 29 -16.35 -7.42 0.94
N GLU A 30 -16.83 -8.52 1.52
CA GLU A 30 -17.35 -8.51 2.89
C GLU A 30 -16.26 -8.14 3.91
N ILE A 31 -15.02 -8.58 3.67
CA ILE A 31 -13.88 -8.27 4.54
C ILE A 31 -13.41 -6.84 4.29
N ALA A 32 -13.43 -6.36 3.05
CA ALA A 32 -13.10 -4.98 2.71
C ALA A 32 -14.07 -4.00 3.38
N ALA A 33 -15.37 -4.28 3.37
CA ALA A 33 -16.38 -3.48 4.07
C ALA A 33 -16.13 -3.43 5.58
N ALA A 34 -15.90 -4.58 6.22
CA ALA A 34 -15.60 -4.65 7.65
C ALA A 34 -14.30 -3.90 8.01
N LEU A 35 -13.28 -3.97 7.15
CA LEU A 35 -12.03 -3.23 7.34
C LEU A 35 -12.22 -1.71 7.23
N ILE A 36 -13.09 -1.25 6.34
CA ILE A 36 -13.41 0.18 6.21
C ILE A 36 -14.12 0.68 7.47
N GLU A 37 -15.10 -0.08 7.98
CA GLU A 37 -15.80 0.26 9.21
C GLU A 37 -14.85 0.30 10.42
N PHE A 38 -14.02 -0.73 10.58
CA PHE A 38 -13.02 -0.78 11.63
C PHE A 38 -12.04 0.39 11.56
N ALA A 39 -11.51 0.67 10.38
CA ALA A 39 -10.59 1.79 10.18
C ALA A 39 -11.25 3.14 10.53
N ALA A 40 -12.54 3.32 10.20
CA ALA A 40 -13.28 4.52 10.55
C ALA A 40 -13.48 4.66 12.07
N VAL A 41 -13.85 3.58 12.77
CA VAL A 41 -14.04 3.58 14.23
C VAL A 41 -12.73 3.87 14.98
N GLU A 42 -11.64 3.24 14.57
CA GLU A 42 -10.32 3.39 15.19
C GLU A 42 -9.57 4.65 14.71
N GLN A 43 -10.15 5.41 13.78
CA GLN A 43 -9.53 6.59 13.15
C GLN A 43 -8.16 6.28 12.50
N LEU A 44 -8.06 5.12 11.86
CA LEU A 44 -6.88 4.63 11.19
C LEU A 44 -7.01 4.72 9.67
N SER A 45 -5.87 4.74 8.96
CA SER A 45 -5.90 4.43 7.54
C SER A 45 -6.24 2.94 7.33
N ARG A 46 -6.77 2.59 6.16
CA ARG A 46 -7.03 1.17 5.81
C ARG A 46 -5.76 0.32 5.91
N GLY A 47 -4.61 0.86 5.50
CA GLY A 47 -3.32 0.16 5.58
C GLY A 47 -2.88 -0.08 7.03
N ASP A 48 -3.04 0.93 7.89
CA ASP A 48 -2.69 0.80 9.32
C ASP A 48 -3.61 -0.19 10.04
N ALA A 49 -4.90 -0.17 9.72
CA ALA A 49 -5.87 -1.14 10.21
C ALA A 49 -5.49 -2.58 9.84
N ILE A 50 -5.13 -2.82 8.57
CA ILE A 50 -4.65 -4.13 8.10
C ILE A 50 -3.39 -4.55 8.87
N CYS A 51 -2.41 -3.66 8.99
CA CYS A 51 -1.17 -3.94 9.71
C CYS A 51 -1.40 -4.26 11.19
N LEU A 52 -2.32 -3.55 11.85
CA LEU A 52 -2.69 -3.78 13.24
C LEU A 52 -3.32 -5.17 13.40
N ILE A 53 -4.33 -5.50 12.59
CA ILE A 53 -5.04 -6.78 12.63
C ILE A 53 -4.06 -7.94 12.39
N LEU A 54 -3.22 -7.82 11.36
CA LEU A 54 -2.20 -8.84 11.06
C LEU A 54 -1.22 -9.02 12.22
N ARG A 55 -0.76 -7.92 12.82
CA ARG A 55 0.17 -7.97 13.97
C ARG A 55 -0.45 -8.72 15.15
N GLU A 56 -1.69 -8.39 15.51
CA GLU A 56 -2.39 -9.05 16.62
C GLU A 56 -2.65 -10.53 16.32
N TYR A 57 -3.07 -10.85 15.09
CA TYR A 57 -3.25 -12.24 14.65
C TYR A 57 -1.95 -13.05 14.73
N LEU A 58 -0.85 -12.51 14.21
CA LEU A 58 0.44 -13.20 14.20
C LEU A 58 1.00 -13.38 15.62
N ARG A 59 0.76 -12.43 16.55
CA ARG A 59 1.07 -12.59 17.97
C ARG A 59 0.26 -13.69 18.62
N ALA A 60 -1.05 -13.70 18.41
CA ALA A 60 -1.94 -14.72 18.95
C ALA A 60 -1.57 -16.13 18.47
N LYS A 61 -1.04 -16.24 17.24
CA LYS A 61 -0.52 -17.49 16.69
C LYS A 61 0.93 -17.82 17.10
N GLY A 62 1.60 -16.93 17.83
CA GLY A 62 2.98 -17.12 18.27
C GLY A 62 4.03 -16.96 17.17
N TYR A 63 3.67 -16.38 16.02
CA TYR A 63 4.60 -16.12 14.92
C TYR A 63 5.50 -14.91 15.21
N LEU A 64 5.04 -13.95 15.99
CA LEU A 64 5.86 -12.81 16.43
C LEU A 64 6.47 -13.09 17.80
N LYS A 65 7.78 -13.35 17.84
CA LYS A 65 8.57 -13.45 19.08
C LYS A 65 9.06 -12.05 19.48
N GLY A 66 8.49 -11.49 20.54
CA GLY A 66 8.97 -10.24 21.15
C GLY A 66 7.86 -9.37 21.72
N MET A 67 8.13 -8.74 22.88
CA MET A 67 7.27 -7.70 23.48
C MET A 67 7.14 -6.52 22.49
N PRO A 68 5.99 -5.82 22.40
CA PRO A 68 5.89 -4.64 21.55
C PRO A 68 6.96 -3.61 21.97
N ALA A 69 7.71 -3.06 21.00
CA ALA A 69 8.41 -1.81 21.23
C ALA A 69 7.34 -0.74 21.50
N ALA A 70 7.45 -0.10 22.65
CA ALA A 70 6.49 0.83 23.23
C ALA A 70 6.25 2.06 22.35
#